data_AF-A0A962UXL8-F1
#
_entry.id   AF-A0A962UXL8-F1
#
_cell.length_a   1.000
_cell.length_b   1.000
_cell.length_c   1.000
_cell.angle_alpha   90.00
_cell.angle_beta   90.00
_cell.angle_gamma   90.00
#
_symmetry.space_group_name_H-M   'P 1'
#
loop_
_entity.id
_entity.type
_entity.pdbx_description
1 polymer ?
#
loop_
_entity_poly.entity_id
_entity_poly.type
_entity_poly.pdbx_seq_one_letter_code
_entity_poly.pdbx_strand_id
1 'polypeptide(L)' 'HFRYTPVLSEAKPEDDWTGRTGFVHTAVAADYPDLSSHEVYMSGPPPMIEAAKSAFFAQNLASEHLFYDSFDFAPDSQRP' A
#
# COMPACT_ATOMS: atom_id res chain seq x y z
N HIS A 1 19.86 2.21 7.47
CA HIS A 1 19.14 3.50 7.40
C HIS A 1 17.66 3.19 7.22
N PHE A 2 16.75 3.76 8.03
CA PHE A 2 15.33 3.43 8.04
C PHE A 2 14.50 4.72 8.07
N ARG A 3 13.40 4.76 7.31
CA ARG A 3 12.47 5.88 7.25
C ARG A 3 11.04 5.35 7.32
N TYR A 4 10.24 5.91 8.21
CA TYR A 4 8.79 5.67 8.30
C TYR A 4 8.04 6.87 7.72
N THR A 5 7.06 6.61 6.86
CA THR A 5 6.22 7.65 6.25
C THR A 5 4.75 7.24 6.40
N PRO A 6 4.02 7.81 7.38
CA PRO A 6 2.60 7.54 7.54
C PRO A 6 1.77 8.28 6.48
N VAL A 7 0.66 7.66 6.05
CA VAL A 7 -0.26 8.20 5.05
C VAL A 7 -1.69 7.95 5.51
N LEU A 8 -2.53 9.00 5.50
CA LEU A 8 -3.96 8.89 5.79
C LEU A 8 -4.78 9.17 4.52
N SER A 9 -5.57 8.19 4.07
CA SER A 9 -6.39 8.36 2.87
C SER A 9 -7.48 9.41 3.05
N GLU A 10 -8.07 9.48 4.24
CA GLU A 10 -9.22 10.33 4.56
C GLU A 10 -8.94 11.16 5.83
N ALA A 11 -7.82 11.89 5.85
CA ALA A 11 -7.55 12.83 6.92
C ALA A 11 -8.62 13.93 6.97
N LYS A 12 -9.19 14.16 8.15
CA LYS A 12 -10.18 15.21 8.41
C LYS A 12 -9.52 16.41 9.10
N PRO A 13 -10.13 17.61 9.03
CA PRO A 13 -9.62 18.78 9.73
C PRO A 13 -9.43 18.55 11.23
N GLU A 14 -10.33 17.80 11.87
CA GLU A 14 -10.26 17.47 13.30
C GLU A 14 -9.15 16.47 13.69
N ASP A 15 -8.51 15.81 12.72
CA ASP A 15 -7.41 14.87 13.00
C ASP A 15 -6.06 15.59 13.25
N ASP A 16 -6.00 16.92 13.06
CA ASP A 16 -4.79 17.74 13.11
C ASP A 16 -3.61 17.14 12.30
N TRP A 17 -3.93 16.43 11.22
CA TRP A 17 -2.97 15.67 10.42
C TRP A 17 -2.13 16.59 9.53
N THR A 18 -0.81 16.52 9.70
CA THR A 18 0.17 17.29 8.90
C THR A 18 1.04 16.42 8.00
N GLY A 19 0.81 15.10 8.02
CA GLY A 19 1.52 14.14 7.18
C GLY A 19 0.92 14.00 5.79
N ARG A 20 1.34 12.97 5.05
CA ARG A 20 0.82 12.73 3.70
C ARG A 20 -0.63 12.27 3.74
N THR A 21 -1.37 12.65 2.71
CA THR A 21 -2.73 12.19 2.48
C THR A 21 -2.85 11.39 1.18
N GLY A 22 -3.95 10.64 1.04
CA GLY A 22 -4.21 9.77 -0.10
C GLY A 22 -3.83 8.30 0.15
N PHE A 23 -3.73 7.50 -0.91
CA PHE A 23 -3.44 6.08 -0.77
C PHE A 23 -1.94 5.79 -0.66
N VAL A 24 -1.59 4.80 0.15
CA VAL A 24 -0.20 4.44 0.42
C VAL A 24 0.59 4.07 -0.85
N HIS A 25 -0.03 3.36 -1.81
CA HIS A 25 0.62 2.99 -3.06
C HIS A 25 0.94 4.22 -3.94
N THR A 26 0.11 5.26 -3.93
CA THR A 26 0.39 6.53 -4.60
C THR A 26 1.56 7.26 -3.94
N ALA A 27 1.64 7.24 -2.60
CA ALA A 27 2.74 7.87 -1.88
C ALA A 27 4.09 7.19 -2.14
N VAL A 28 4.10 5.85 -2.19
CA VAL A 28 5.30 5.07 -2.59
C VAL A 28 5.67 5.38 -4.03
N ALA A 29 4.69 5.37 -4.94
CA ALA A 29 4.92 5.66 -6.34
C ALA A 29 5.51 7.05 -6.60
N ALA A 30 5.13 8.05 -5.81
CA ALA A 30 5.71 9.39 -5.89
C ALA A 30 7.15 9.46 -5.34
N ASP A 31 7.47 8.70 -4.30
CA ASP A 31 8.81 8.68 -3.68
C ASP A 31 9.83 7.87 -4.50
N TYR A 32 9.36 6.82 -5.17
CA TYR A 32 10.21 5.86 -5.88
C TYR A 32 9.70 5.70 -7.32
N PRO A 33 10.03 6.64 -8.22
CA PRO A 33 9.57 6.59 -9.62
C PRO A 33 10.12 5.39 -10.40
N ASP A 34 11.15 4.72 -9.88
CA ASP A 34 11.69 3.46 -10.40
C ASP A 34 11.93 2.47 -9.25
N LEU A 35 11.27 1.32 -9.33
CA LEU A 35 11.34 0.23 -8.36
C LEU A 35 12.19 -0.94 -8.84
N SER A 36 12.88 -0.82 -9.98
CA SER A 36 13.70 -1.90 -10.57
C SER A 36 14.77 -2.47 -9.62
N SER A 37 15.28 -1.65 -8.68
CA SER A 37 16.27 -2.05 -7.68
C SER A 37 15.69 -2.32 -6.28
N HIS A 38 14.39 -2.52 -6.16
CA HIS A 38 13.70 -2.66 -4.88
C HIS A 38 12.99 -4.01 -4.75
N GLU A 39 12.87 -4.47 -3.51
CA GLU A 39 11.92 -5.50 -3.10
C GLU A 39 10.78 -4.85 -2.33
N VAL A 40 9.55 -5.22 -2.66
CA VAL A 40 8.36 -4.63 -2.04
C VAL A 40 7.60 -5.71 -1.27
N TYR A 41 7.39 -5.42 0.01
CA TYR A 41 6.62 -6.26 0.93
C TYR A 41 5.36 -5.53 1.34
N MET A 42 4.20 -6.17 1.14
CA MET A 42 2.90 -5.56 1.40
C MET A 42 2.01 -6.47 2.24
N SER A 43 1.18 -5.88 3.09
CA SER A 43 0.17 -6.64 3.80
C SER A 43 -1.05 -5.75 4.04
N GLY A 44 -2.24 -6.26 3.75
CA GLY A 44 -3.46 -5.47 3.89
C GLY A 44 -4.67 -6.04 3.13
N PRO A 45 -5.74 -5.23 3.01
CA PRO A 45 -6.97 -5.65 2.34
C PRO A 45 -6.74 -5.99 0.86
N PRO A 46 -7.45 -6.98 0.29
CA PRO A 46 -7.30 -7.36 -1.11
C PRO A 46 -7.37 -6.18 -2.10
N PRO A 47 -8.31 -5.22 -1.96
CA PRO A 47 -8.36 -4.06 -2.85
C PRO A 47 -7.10 -3.18 -2.81
N MET A 48 -6.47 -3.05 -1.63
CA MET A 48 -5.23 -2.29 -1.48
C MET A 48 -4.07 -3.00 -2.18
N ILE A 49 -3.97 -4.31 -2.00
CA ILE A 49 -2.91 -5.15 -2.60
C ILE A 49 -2.99 -5.09 -4.12
N GLU A 50 -4.18 -5.26 -4.70
CA GLU A 50 -4.35 -5.24 -6.16
C GLU A 50 -4.05 -3.85 -6.76
N ALA A 51 -4.48 -2.77 -6.10
CA ALA A 51 -4.14 -1.42 -6.53
C ALA A 51 -2.62 -1.16 -6.48
N ALA A 52 -1.95 -1.60 -5.43
CA ALA A 52 -0.51 -1.44 -5.25
C ALA A 52 0.31 -2.25 -6.27
N LYS A 53 -0.07 -3.51 -6.54
CA LYS A 53 0.55 -4.37 -7.57
C LYS A 53 0.56 -3.66 -8.93
N SER A 54 -0.60 -3.18 -9.36
CA SER A 54 -0.75 -2.49 -10.64
C SER A 54 0.15 -1.25 -10.72
N ALA A 55 0.15 -0.43 -9.66
CA ALA A 55 0.98 0.79 -9.61
C ALA A 55 2.49 0.48 -9.63
N PHE A 56 2.95 -0.54 -8.90
CA PHE A 56 4.38 -0.83 -8.78
C PHE A 56 4.95 -1.55 -9.99
N PHE A 57 4.18 -2.40 -10.67
CA PHE A 57 4.59 -2.96 -11.96
C PHE A 57 4.73 -1.89 -13.05
N ALA A 58 3.88 -0.85 -13.01
CA ALA A 58 4.04 0.32 -13.89
C ALA A 58 5.32 1.14 -13.60
N GLN A 59 5.98 0.89 -12.46
CA GLN A 59 7.23 1.52 -12.04
C GLN A 59 8.44 0.57 -12.12
N ASN A 60 8.38 -0.41 -13.02
CA ASN A 60 9.45 -1.37 -13.28
C ASN A 60 9.79 -2.31 -12.12
N LEU A 61 8.89 -2.50 -11.14
CA LEU A 61 9.09 -3.54 -10.15
C LEU A 61 9.03 -4.92 -10.83
N ALA A 62 10.06 -5.74 -10.63
CA ALA A 62 10.08 -7.10 -11.11
C ALA A 62 9.08 -7.98 -10.32
N SER A 63 8.39 -8.88 -11.01
CA SER A 63 7.34 -9.73 -10.39
C SER A 63 7.87 -10.59 -9.25
N GLU A 64 9.10 -11.07 -9.39
CA GLU A 64 9.84 -11.89 -8.42
C GLU A 64 10.26 -11.12 -7.17
N HIS A 65 10.21 -9.79 -7.19
CA HIS A 65 10.57 -8.91 -6.08
C HIS A 65 9.33 -8.36 -5.34
N LEU A 66 8.13 -8.85 -5.68
CA LEU A 66 6.89 -8.45 -5.02
C LEU A 66 6.36 -9.57 -4.13
N PHE A 67 6.29 -9.28 -2.83
CA PHE A 67 5.79 -10.19 -1.81
C PHE A 67 4.59 -9.57 -1.11
N TYR A 68 3.51 -10.35 -0.92
CA TYR A 68 2.33 -9.83 -0.27
C TYR A 68 1.55 -10.86 0.54
N ASP A 69 0.87 -10.36 1.57
CA ASP A 69 -0.13 -11.09 2.35
C ASP A 69 -1.47 -10.35 2.29
N SER A 70 -2.46 -10.97 1.66
CA SER A 70 -3.80 -10.39 1.49
C SER A 70 -4.72 -10.91 2.58
N PHE A 71 -5.33 -10.00 3.33
CA PHE A 71 -6.30 -10.36 4.36
C PHE A 71 -7.63 -10.73 3.71
N ASP A 72 -7.77 -11.99 3.30
CA ASP A 72 -9.06 -12.49 2.85
C ASP A 72 -10.06 -12.41 4.01
N PHE A 73 -11.25 -11.88 3.71
CA PHE A 73 -12.35 -11.87 4.67
C PHE A 73 -12.74 -13.32 4.96
N ALA A 74 -12.69 -13.73 6.23
CA ALA A 74 -13.40 -14.92 6.64
C ALA A 74 -14.89 -14.71 6.31
N PRO A 75 -15.58 -15.71 5.72
CA PRO A 75 -17.02 -15.60 5.51
C PRO A 75 -17.68 -15.30 6.86
N ASP A 76 -18.59 -14.33 6.84
CA ASP A 76 -19.33 -13.93 8.03
C ASP A 76 -19.97 -15.18 8.62
N SER A 77 -19.51 -15.58 9.81
CA SER A 77 -20.09 -16.71 10.51
C SER A 77 -21.39 -16.21 11.10
N GLN A 78 -22.44 -16.15 10.26
CA GLN A 78 -23.80 -15.91 10.71
C GLN A 78 -24.13 -16.98 11.75
N ARG A 79 -23.97 -16.60 13.01
CA ARG A 79 -24.44 -17.36 14.15
C ARG A 79 -25.96 -17.14 14.18
N PRO A 80 -26.79 -18.18 13.99
CA PRO A 80 -28.23 -18.04 14.16
C PRO A 80 -28.60 -17.69 15.61
#